data_AF-A0A4V1J220-F1
#
_entry.id   AF-A0A4V1J220-F1
#
_cell.length_a   1.000
_cell.length_b   1.000
_cell.length_c   1.000
_cell.angle_alpha   90.00
_cell.angle_beta   90.00
_cell.angle_gamma   90.00
#
_symmetry.space_group_name_H-M   'P 1'
#
loop_
_entity.id
_entity.type
_entity.pdbx_description
1 polymer ?
#
loop_
_entity_poly.entity_id
_entity_poly.type
_entity_poly.pdbx_seq_one_letter_code
_entity_poly.pdbx_strand_id
1 'polypeptide(L)'
;MTFWHAAATAAQADVEQLRGTLGATRHATPLEVQRVCQLDASLLDAELNSTLFDHAQQAVSLFKGKDRYKNEIMAGLEAIIYGFALFASTSSATYGARLQNLQYRNEYRHRSGSQHAPLTKLQGGLFCVVHVGGRYAWRRASHSIAQLGWADLPAHDWRRKCWHAMQRAERIGRLLSLANFIAFLFNGRYRTPLERLLGMRLVYAARQTSRAVSFEFLNRQLIWHAFTVISTLMDGYVYACMSHNYVCFV
;
A
#
# COMPACT_ATOMS: atom_id res chain seq x y z
N MET A 1 -29.25 49.06 6.76
CA MET A 1 -28.34 47.92 7.06
C MET A 1 -28.93 46.90 8.05
N THR A 2 -30.11 47.11 8.61
CA THR A 2 -30.70 46.25 9.67
C THR A 2 -31.36 44.96 9.17
N PHE A 3 -31.89 44.96 7.94
CA PHE A 3 -32.57 43.80 7.35
C PHE A 3 -31.66 42.57 7.23
N TRP A 4 -30.44 42.75 6.71
CA TRP A 4 -29.49 41.64 6.55
C TRP A 4 -28.99 41.06 7.87
N HIS A 5 -28.83 41.89 8.90
CA HIS A 5 -28.47 41.42 10.24
C HIS A 5 -29.60 40.63 10.89
N ALA A 6 -30.85 41.10 10.78
CA ALA A 6 -32.02 40.40 11.30
C ALA A 6 -32.28 39.06 10.56
N ALA A 7 -32.08 39.04 9.24
CA ALA A 7 -32.19 37.82 8.45
C ALA A 7 -31.07 36.81 8.79
N ALA A 8 -29.84 37.29 9.01
CA ALA A 8 -28.71 36.44 9.39
C ALA A 8 -28.88 35.81 10.78
N THR A 9 -29.38 36.57 11.77
CA THR A 9 -29.63 36.03 13.12
C THR A 9 -30.78 35.04 13.15
N ALA A 10 -31.85 35.28 12.37
CA ALA A 10 -32.93 34.31 12.22
C ALA A 10 -32.44 33.00 11.56
N ALA A 11 -31.64 33.11 10.50
CA ALA A 11 -31.07 31.95 9.81
C ALA A 11 -30.09 31.14 10.68
N GLN A 12 -29.39 31.78 11.62
CA GLN A 12 -28.46 31.08 12.54
C GLN A 12 -29.20 30.09 13.44
N ALA A 13 -30.37 30.45 13.97
CA ALA A 13 -31.18 29.56 14.81
C ALA A 13 -31.67 28.33 14.03
N ASP A 14 -32.14 28.52 12.80
CA ASP A 14 -32.56 27.43 11.92
C ASP A 14 -31.39 26.50 11.56
N VAL A 15 -30.20 27.07 11.30
CA VAL A 15 -28.98 26.30 11.01
C VAL A 15 -28.53 25.47 12.21
N GLU A 16 -28.63 25.98 13.44
CA GLU A 16 -28.30 25.22 14.65
C GLU A 16 -29.29 24.09 14.91
N GLN A 17 -30.58 24.33 14.69
CA GLN A 17 -31.61 23.29 14.79
C GLN A 17 -31.41 22.21 13.72
N LEU A 18 -31.07 22.59 12.47
CA LEU A 18 -30.70 21.67 11.40
C LEU A 18 -29.41 20.89 11.74
N ARG A 19 -28.42 21.54 12.36
CA ARG A 19 -27.18 20.89 12.81
C ARG A 19 -27.43 19.89 13.94
N GLY A 20 -28.33 20.20 14.86
CA GLY A 20 -28.76 19.33 15.95
C GLY A 20 -29.55 18.11 15.46
N THR A 21 -30.50 18.34 14.56
CA THR A 21 -31.29 17.25 13.92
C THR A 21 -30.41 16.37 13.04
N LEU A 22 -29.55 16.92 12.19
CA LEU A 22 -28.54 16.17 11.42
C LEU A 22 -27.52 15.44 12.32
N GLY A 23 -27.25 15.98 13.51
CA GLY A 23 -26.44 15.34 14.55
C GLY A 23 -27.12 14.10 15.14
N ALA A 24 -28.45 14.14 15.30
CA ALA A 24 -29.28 13.05 15.81
C ALA A 24 -29.61 11.99 14.74
N THR A 25 -29.91 12.39 13.50
CA THR A 25 -30.10 11.50 12.34
C THR A 25 -28.79 11.21 11.62
N ARG A 26 -27.71 10.95 12.37
CA ARG A 26 -26.51 10.34 11.78
C ARG A 26 -26.80 8.87 11.48
N HIS A 27 -27.55 8.62 10.42
CA HIS A 27 -27.24 7.46 9.59
C HIS A 27 -25.84 7.72 9.05
N ALA A 28 -24.82 7.35 9.83
CA ALA A 28 -23.45 7.40 9.41
C ALA A 28 -23.34 6.42 8.24
N THR A 29 -23.57 6.90 7.03
CA THR A 29 -23.21 6.18 5.81
C THR A 29 -21.79 5.70 6.04
N PRO A 30 -21.55 4.37 6.06
CA PRO A 30 -20.23 3.87 6.37
C PRO A 30 -19.27 4.52 5.38
N LEU A 31 -18.30 5.26 5.91
CA LEU A 31 -17.26 5.86 5.08
C LEU A 31 -16.46 4.71 4.48
N GLU A 32 -16.84 4.30 3.28
CA GLU A 32 -16.11 3.29 2.53
C GLU A 32 -14.82 3.92 2.03
N VAL A 33 -13.71 3.24 2.30
CA VAL A 33 -12.40 3.68 1.82
C VAL A 33 -12.34 3.52 0.31
N GLN A 34 -11.89 4.56 -0.39
CA GLN A 34 -11.68 4.51 -1.82
C GLN A 34 -10.75 3.37 -2.20
N ARG A 35 -11.24 2.48 -3.09
CA ARG A 35 -10.51 1.27 -3.53
C ARG A 35 -9.16 1.62 -4.18
N VAL A 36 -9.13 2.73 -4.91
CA VAL A 36 -7.91 3.26 -5.54
C VAL A 36 -6.85 3.60 -4.49
N CYS A 37 -7.18 4.28 -3.40
CA CYS A 37 -6.22 4.58 -2.33
C CYS A 37 -5.66 3.31 -1.66
N GLN A 38 -6.49 2.29 -1.49
CA GLN A 38 -6.03 0.99 -0.94
C GLN A 38 -5.08 0.27 -1.90
N LEU A 39 -5.36 0.33 -3.20
CA LEU A 39 -4.52 -0.28 -4.23
C LEU A 39 -3.21 0.48 -4.39
N ASP A 40 -3.27 1.81 -4.41
CA ASP A 40 -2.11 2.70 -4.50
C ASP A 40 -1.20 2.52 -3.28
N ALA A 41 -1.76 2.44 -2.07
CA ALA A 41 -1.01 2.09 -0.86
C ALA A 41 -0.24 0.76 -1.01
N SER A 42 -0.87 -0.25 -1.64
CA SER A 42 -0.24 -1.57 -1.83
C SER A 42 0.86 -1.56 -2.90
N LEU A 43 0.70 -0.74 -3.94
CA LEU A 43 1.71 -0.55 -4.98
C LEU A 43 2.92 0.17 -4.41
N LEU A 44 2.69 1.24 -3.65
CA LEU A 44 3.74 2.03 -3.00
C LEU A 44 4.54 1.19 -2.00
N ASP A 45 3.88 0.32 -1.24
CA ASP A 45 4.56 -0.63 -0.36
C ASP A 45 5.43 -1.62 -1.15
N ALA A 46 5.00 -2.06 -2.34
CA ALA A 46 5.79 -2.96 -3.18
C ALA A 46 7.02 -2.26 -3.78
N GLU A 47 6.85 -1.05 -4.31
CA GLU A 47 7.91 -0.22 -4.87
C GLU A 47 8.94 0.20 -3.83
N LEU A 48 8.49 0.57 -2.62
CA LEU A 48 9.38 0.86 -1.51
C LEU A 48 10.25 -0.35 -1.18
N ASN A 49 9.64 -1.54 -1.09
CA ASN A 49 10.37 -2.76 -0.77
C ASN A 49 11.39 -3.13 -1.87
N SER A 50 11.02 -3.02 -3.15
CA SER A 50 11.96 -3.31 -4.25
C SER A 50 13.11 -2.30 -4.28
N THR A 51 12.82 -1.02 -4.12
CA THR A 51 13.83 0.04 -4.15
C THR A 51 14.81 -0.08 -2.99
N LEU A 52 14.29 -0.32 -1.76
CA LEU A 52 15.13 -0.55 -0.58
C LEU A 52 15.97 -1.81 -0.73
N PHE A 53 15.41 -2.87 -1.31
CA PHE A 53 16.15 -4.09 -1.59
C PHE A 53 17.28 -3.87 -2.59
N ASP A 54 17.02 -3.14 -3.68
CA ASP A 54 18.04 -2.85 -4.69
C ASP A 54 19.19 -2.04 -4.08
N HIS A 55 18.88 -1.01 -3.28
CA HIS A 55 19.89 -0.25 -2.55
C HIS A 55 20.66 -1.10 -1.52
N ALA A 56 19.97 -1.98 -0.78
CA ALA A 56 20.62 -2.89 0.18
C ALA A 56 21.54 -3.89 -0.53
N GLN A 57 21.14 -4.41 -1.70
CA GLN A 57 21.94 -5.32 -2.49
C GLN A 57 23.18 -4.63 -3.06
N GLN A 58 23.07 -3.36 -3.47
CA GLN A 58 24.20 -2.54 -3.89
C GLN A 58 25.18 -2.31 -2.74
N ALA A 59 24.69 -2.00 -1.54
CA ALA A 59 25.55 -1.81 -0.36
C ALA A 59 26.33 -3.09 0.02
N VAL A 60 25.72 -4.26 -0.14
CA VAL A 60 26.35 -5.56 0.18
C VAL A 60 27.13 -6.15 -1.01
N SER A 61 27.16 -5.47 -2.16
CA SER A 61 27.74 -5.99 -3.41
C SER A 61 29.24 -6.32 -3.32
N LEU A 62 29.97 -5.67 -2.40
CA LEU A 62 31.40 -5.86 -2.14
C LEU A 62 31.72 -7.12 -1.31
N PHE A 63 30.72 -7.75 -0.67
CA PHE A 63 30.94 -8.93 0.15
C PHE A 63 30.93 -10.23 -0.68
N LYS A 64 32.01 -11.02 -0.56
CA LYS A 64 32.06 -12.40 -1.10
C LYS A 64 31.02 -13.27 -0.36
N GLY A 65 30.06 -13.83 -1.11
CA GLY A 65 28.99 -14.68 -0.55
C GLY A 65 27.59 -14.05 -0.56
N LYS A 66 27.39 -12.90 -1.21
CA LYS A 66 26.10 -12.19 -1.32
C LYS A 66 24.93 -13.06 -1.77
N ASP A 67 25.15 -14.01 -2.68
CA ASP A 67 24.08 -14.84 -3.25
C ASP A 67 23.50 -15.82 -2.23
N ARG A 68 24.30 -16.22 -1.23
CA ARG A 68 23.84 -17.11 -0.16
C ARG A 68 22.92 -16.39 0.82
N TYR A 69 23.18 -15.12 1.10
CA TYR A 69 22.45 -14.32 2.09
C TYR A 69 21.34 -13.45 1.50
N LYS A 70 21.17 -13.45 0.16
CA LYS A 70 20.19 -12.62 -0.53
C LYS A 70 18.77 -12.81 0.03
N ASN A 71 18.38 -14.06 0.30
CA ASN A 71 17.05 -14.39 0.78
C ASN A 71 16.83 -13.94 2.23
N GLU A 72 17.87 -14.04 3.05
CA GLU A 72 17.92 -13.66 4.45
C GLU A 72 17.89 -12.13 4.60
N ILE A 73 18.67 -11.40 3.81
CA ILE A 73 18.68 -9.93 3.77
C ILE A 73 17.30 -9.41 3.34
N MET A 74 16.72 -9.99 2.29
CA MET A 74 15.40 -9.59 1.80
C MET A 74 14.31 -9.81 2.85
N ALA A 75 14.31 -10.98 3.51
CA ALA A 75 13.34 -11.27 4.56
C ALA A 75 13.57 -10.42 5.83
N GLY A 76 14.83 -10.14 6.19
CA GLY A 76 15.17 -9.27 7.30
C GLY A 76 14.71 -7.83 7.06
N LEU A 77 14.94 -7.30 5.86
CA LEU A 77 14.48 -5.98 5.47
C LEU A 77 12.94 -5.88 5.50
N GLU A 78 12.24 -6.85 4.89
CA GLU A 78 10.79 -6.93 4.97
C GLU A 78 10.31 -7.01 6.44
N ALA A 79 10.94 -7.84 7.27
CA ALA A 79 10.61 -7.97 8.69
C ALA A 79 10.79 -6.65 9.45
N ILE A 80 11.85 -5.90 9.17
CA ILE A 80 12.13 -4.61 9.81
C ILE A 80 11.08 -3.58 9.38
N ILE A 81 10.78 -3.47 8.09
CA ILE A 81 9.81 -2.50 7.56
C ILE A 81 8.42 -2.79 8.12
N TYR A 82 7.92 -4.02 7.96
CA TYR A 82 6.60 -4.40 8.46
C TYR A 82 6.55 -4.42 10.00
N GLY A 83 7.61 -4.87 10.64
CA GLY A 83 7.73 -4.90 12.10
C GLY A 83 7.66 -3.50 12.70
N PHE A 84 8.48 -2.57 12.23
CA PHE A 84 8.45 -1.19 12.69
C PHE A 84 7.11 -0.51 12.37
N ALA A 85 6.57 -0.72 11.17
CA ALA A 85 5.31 -0.13 10.75
C ALA A 85 4.11 -0.57 11.61
N LEU A 86 4.04 -1.85 12.00
CA LEU A 86 2.92 -2.39 12.78
C LEU A 86 3.11 -2.30 14.30
N PHE A 87 4.33 -2.44 14.82
CA PHE A 87 4.58 -2.53 16.26
C PHE A 87 5.08 -1.22 16.89
N ALA A 88 5.91 -0.45 16.18
CA ALA A 88 6.50 0.77 16.73
C ALA A 88 5.61 2.01 16.56
N SER A 89 4.76 2.02 15.52
CA SER A 89 3.87 3.15 15.28
C SER A 89 2.55 3.05 16.05
N THR A 90 2.18 4.15 16.70
CA THR A 90 0.85 4.37 17.31
C THR A 90 -0.29 4.16 16.30
N SER A 91 -0.01 4.38 15.00
CA SER A 91 -0.91 4.06 13.90
C SER A 91 -0.51 2.71 13.28
N SER A 92 -1.23 1.63 13.61
CA SER A 92 -1.07 0.31 12.99
C SER A 92 -1.42 0.39 11.50
N ALA A 93 -0.44 0.73 10.67
CA ALA A 93 -0.56 0.93 9.23
C ALA A 93 0.78 0.63 8.55
N THR A 94 0.76 0.06 7.35
CA THR A 94 1.97 0.00 6.51
C THR A 94 2.35 1.39 6.05
N TYR A 95 3.57 1.54 5.52
CA TYR A 95 4.09 2.84 5.11
C TYR A 95 3.22 3.47 4.01
N GLY A 96 2.93 2.72 2.95
CA GLY A 96 2.07 3.16 1.86
C GLY A 96 0.64 3.44 2.33
N ALA A 97 0.10 2.62 3.23
CA ALA A 97 -1.21 2.87 3.84
C ALA A 97 -1.22 4.20 4.62
N ARG A 98 -0.16 4.51 5.37
CA ARG A 98 -0.05 5.75 6.14
C ARG A 98 0.01 6.97 5.22
N LEU A 99 0.74 6.90 4.11
CA LEU A 99 0.79 7.98 3.10
C LEU A 99 -0.58 8.24 2.47
N GLN A 100 -1.40 7.20 2.32
CA GLN A 100 -2.78 7.30 1.84
C GLN A 100 -3.79 7.61 2.97
N ASN A 101 -3.33 7.97 4.17
CA ASN A 101 -4.16 8.25 5.36
C ASN A 101 -5.06 7.05 5.76
N LEU A 102 -4.54 5.83 5.63
CA LEU A 102 -5.20 4.57 5.94
C LEU A 102 -4.56 3.89 7.17
N GLN A 103 -5.39 3.20 7.94
CA GLN A 103 -5.01 2.47 9.15
C GLN A 103 -5.75 1.13 9.22
N TYR A 104 -5.09 0.11 9.77
CA TYR A 104 -5.73 -1.18 10.03
C TYR A 104 -6.66 -1.09 11.25
N ARG A 105 -7.88 -1.60 11.07
CA ARG A 105 -8.87 -1.79 12.12
C ARG A 105 -9.24 -3.27 12.21
N ASN A 106 -9.43 -3.75 13.43
CA ASN A 106 -9.86 -5.12 13.69
C ASN A 106 -11.40 -5.25 13.54
N GLU A 107 -11.87 -5.99 12.53
CA GLU A 107 -13.32 -6.17 12.32
C GLU A 107 -13.97 -7.09 13.35
N TYR A 108 -13.24 -8.08 13.88
CA TYR A 108 -13.79 -9.03 14.86
C TYR A 108 -14.22 -8.34 16.16
N ARG A 109 -13.46 -7.34 16.61
CA ARG A 109 -13.78 -6.54 17.80
C ARG A 109 -14.75 -5.39 17.51
N HIS A 110 -14.86 -4.96 16.24
CA HIS A 110 -15.81 -3.92 15.81
C HIS A 110 -17.27 -4.40 15.83
N ARG A 111 -17.53 -5.69 15.56
CA ARG A 111 -18.87 -6.28 15.70
C ARG A 111 -19.43 -6.21 17.13
N SER A 112 -18.58 -6.03 18.13
CA SER A 112 -18.94 -5.95 19.55
C SER A 112 -19.27 -4.53 20.04
N GLY A 113 -19.40 -3.53 19.16
CA GLY A 113 -19.93 -2.20 19.51
C GLY A 113 -18.92 -1.07 19.73
N SER A 114 -17.62 -1.32 19.55
CA SER A 114 -16.60 -0.26 19.64
C SER A 114 -16.30 0.35 18.26
N GLN A 115 -16.59 1.65 18.07
CA GLN A 115 -16.47 2.31 16.76
C GLN A 115 -15.02 2.43 16.26
N HIS A 116 -14.03 2.37 17.17
CA HIS A 116 -12.60 2.52 16.89
C HIS A 116 -11.73 1.56 17.72
N ALA A 117 -11.90 0.24 17.55
CA ALA A 117 -11.00 -0.73 18.17
C ALA A 117 -9.63 -0.76 17.46
N PRO A 118 -8.52 -0.39 18.14
CA PRO A 118 -7.19 -0.48 17.55
C PRO A 118 -6.81 -1.95 17.29
N LEU A 119 -5.89 -2.16 16.34
CA LEU A 119 -5.41 -3.49 15.98
C LEU A 119 -4.77 -4.17 17.22
N THR A 120 -5.07 -5.45 17.42
CA THR A 120 -4.39 -6.20 18.49
C THR A 120 -2.94 -6.43 18.09
N LYS A 121 -1.99 -6.15 18.99
CA LYS A 121 -0.54 -6.35 18.73
C LYS A 121 -0.23 -7.78 18.27
N LEU A 122 -0.95 -8.77 18.81
CA LEU A 122 -0.85 -10.17 18.37
C LEU A 122 -1.35 -10.40 16.94
N GLN A 123 -2.44 -9.74 16.51
CA GLN A 123 -2.91 -9.84 15.13
C GLN A 123 -1.91 -9.20 14.15
N GLY A 124 -1.35 -8.04 14.51
CA GLY A 124 -0.30 -7.41 13.72
C GLY A 124 0.98 -8.25 13.65
N GLY A 125 1.36 -8.88 14.76
CA GLY A 125 2.47 -9.82 14.80
C GLY A 125 2.24 -11.07 13.98
N LEU A 126 1.07 -11.68 14.10
CA LEU A 126 0.70 -12.85 13.30
C LEU A 126 0.67 -12.50 11.82
N PHE A 127 0.15 -11.33 11.45
CA PHE A 127 0.21 -10.85 10.07
C PHE A 127 1.65 -10.73 9.59
N CYS A 128 2.52 -10.06 10.36
CA CYS A 128 3.94 -9.89 10.00
C CYS A 128 4.63 -11.25 9.85
N VAL A 129 4.46 -12.16 10.81
CA VAL A 129 5.06 -13.49 10.81
C VAL A 129 4.55 -14.33 9.63
N VAL A 130 3.25 -14.34 9.35
CA VAL A 130 2.70 -15.13 8.24
C VAL A 130 3.07 -14.51 6.89
N HIS A 131 3.04 -13.19 6.77
CA HIS A 131 3.38 -12.51 5.52
C HIS A 131 4.88 -12.62 5.19
N VAL A 132 5.74 -12.23 6.13
CA VAL A 132 7.20 -12.24 5.94
C VAL A 132 7.74 -13.67 6.02
N GLY A 133 7.36 -14.41 7.06
CA GLY A 133 7.81 -15.78 7.28
C GLY A 133 7.28 -16.75 6.23
N GLY A 134 6.03 -16.60 5.79
CA GLY A 134 5.46 -17.40 4.70
C GLY A 134 6.20 -17.18 3.38
N ARG A 135 6.49 -15.92 3.02
CA ARG A 135 7.26 -15.59 1.80
C ARG A 135 8.71 -16.05 1.88
N TYR A 136 9.34 -15.94 3.04
CA TYR A 136 10.69 -16.43 3.26
C TYR A 136 10.75 -17.97 3.19
N ALA A 137 9.86 -18.67 3.90
CA ALA A 137 9.79 -20.13 3.88
C ALA A 137 9.54 -20.66 2.48
N TRP A 138 8.66 -20.01 1.71
CA TRP A 138 8.41 -20.38 0.31
C TRP A 138 9.64 -20.17 -0.57
N ARG A 139 10.31 -19.02 -0.47
CA ARG A 139 11.55 -18.74 -1.21
C ARG A 139 12.66 -19.73 -0.84
N ARG A 140 12.82 -20.03 0.45
CA ARG A 140 13.82 -20.99 0.94
C ARG A 140 13.53 -22.40 0.44
N ALA A 141 12.29 -22.87 0.57
CA ALA A 141 11.87 -24.17 0.07
C ALA A 141 12.10 -24.27 -1.44
N SER A 142 11.69 -23.27 -2.22
CA SER A 142 11.88 -23.25 -3.67
C SER A 142 13.35 -23.30 -4.06
N HIS A 143 14.21 -22.55 -3.36
CA HIS A 143 15.64 -22.56 -3.63
C HIS A 143 16.28 -23.91 -3.30
N SER A 144 15.94 -24.50 -2.16
CA SER A 144 16.42 -25.83 -1.76
C SER A 144 15.96 -26.93 -2.72
N ILE A 145 14.72 -26.86 -3.20
CA ILE A 145 14.18 -27.84 -4.15
C ILE A 145 14.87 -27.72 -5.51
N ALA A 146 15.14 -26.49 -5.97
CA ALA A 146 15.85 -26.25 -7.22
C ALA A 146 17.31 -26.76 -7.15
N GLN A 147 18.01 -26.55 -6.03
CA GLN A 147 19.40 -27.01 -5.86
C GLN A 147 19.53 -28.53 -5.81
N LEU A 148 18.53 -29.22 -5.24
CA LEU A 148 18.55 -30.67 -5.09
C LEU A 148 17.96 -31.42 -6.28
N GLY A 149 17.49 -30.72 -7.33
CA GLY A 149 17.00 -31.33 -8.57
C GLY A 149 15.78 -32.24 -8.37
N TRP A 150 14.88 -31.95 -7.43
CA TRP A 150 13.74 -32.86 -7.12
C TRP A 150 12.76 -33.07 -8.29
N ALA A 151 12.90 -32.30 -9.37
CA ALA A 151 12.15 -32.49 -10.60
C ALA A 151 12.57 -33.77 -11.36
N ASP A 152 13.85 -34.16 -11.27
CA ASP A 152 14.44 -35.23 -12.08
C ASP A 152 14.46 -36.59 -11.37
N LEU A 153 14.03 -36.64 -10.11
CA LEU A 153 14.01 -37.88 -9.32
C LEU A 153 12.90 -38.87 -9.77
N PRO A 154 13.09 -40.18 -9.58
CA PRO A 154 12.13 -41.20 -9.95
C PRO A 154 10.77 -41.04 -9.22
N ALA A 155 9.69 -41.46 -9.86
CA ALA A 155 8.30 -41.16 -9.47
C ALA A 155 7.86 -41.75 -8.11
N HIS A 156 8.60 -42.72 -7.57
CA HIS A 156 8.27 -43.37 -6.30
C HIS A 156 8.68 -42.53 -5.08
N ASP A 157 9.58 -41.56 -5.24
CA ASP A 157 10.11 -40.78 -4.12
C ASP A 157 9.11 -39.74 -3.60
N TRP A 158 9.04 -39.64 -2.27
CA TRP A 158 8.23 -38.64 -1.56
C TRP A 158 8.63 -37.20 -1.93
N ARG A 159 9.90 -36.97 -2.31
CA ARG A 159 10.43 -35.66 -2.71
C ARG A 159 9.76 -35.09 -3.96
N ARG A 160 9.50 -35.95 -4.96
CA ARG A 160 8.79 -35.54 -6.19
C ARG A 160 7.31 -35.24 -5.91
N LYS A 161 6.69 -35.98 -4.98
CA LYS A 161 5.34 -35.66 -4.50
C LYS A 161 5.31 -34.29 -3.81
N CYS A 162 6.32 -33.97 -2.98
CA CYS A 162 6.45 -32.64 -2.36
C CYS A 162 6.61 -31.52 -3.40
N TRP A 163 7.42 -31.74 -4.45
CA TRP A 163 7.54 -30.80 -5.56
C TRP A 163 6.20 -30.54 -6.25
N HIS A 164 5.46 -31.60 -6.60
CA HIS A 164 4.13 -31.45 -7.20
C HIS A 164 3.12 -30.82 -6.24
N ALA A 165 3.18 -31.13 -4.94
CA ALA A 165 2.34 -30.50 -3.93
C ALA A 165 2.63 -29.00 -3.83
N MET A 166 3.91 -28.60 -3.86
CA MET A 166 4.32 -27.19 -3.86
C MET A 166 3.82 -26.47 -5.12
N GLN A 167 3.98 -27.06 -6.31
CA GLN A 167 3.44 -26.48 -7.55
C GLN A 167 1.91 -26.38 -7.55
N ARG A 168 1.21 -27.35 -6.95
CA ARG A 168 -0.25 -27.28 -6.77
C ARG A 168 -0.63 -26.17 -5.80
N ALA A 169 0.05 -26.06 -4.67
CA ALA A 169 -0.18 -24.98 -3.70
C ALA A 169 0.09 -23.61 -4.32
N GLU A 170 1.09 -23.46 -5.20
CA GLU A 170 1.34 -22.22 -5.92
C GLU A 170 0.18 -21.86 -6.86
N ARG A 171 -0.30 -22.82 -7.66
CA ARG A 171 -1.45 -22.62 -8.55
C ARG A 171 -2.71 -22.26 -7.77
N ILE A 172 -2.99 -22.99 -6.68
CA ILE A 172 -4.13 -22.73 -5.79
C ILE A 172 -3.99 -21.34 -5.16
N GLY A 173 -2.79 -20.96 -4.70
CA GLY A 173 -2.51 -19.65 -4.13
C GLY A 173 -2.76 -18.51 -5.12
N ARG A 174 -2.31 -18.65 -6.38
CA ARG A 174 -2.59 -17.67 -7.44
C ARG A 174 -4.08 -17.55 -7.76
N LEU A 175 -4.79 -18.68 -7.85
CA LEU A 175 -6.25 -18.69 -8.05
C LEU A 175 -6.99 -18.05 -6.87
N LEU A 176 -6.58 -18.34 -5.64
CA LEU A 176 -7.14 -17.75 -4.42
C LEU A 176 -6.90 -16.24 -4.38
N SER A 177 -5.70 -15.80 -4.76
CA SER A 177 -5.36 -14.38 -4.85
C SER A 177 -6.21 -13.67 -5.91
N LEU A 178 -6.38 -14.28 -7.09
CA LEU A 178 -7.23 -13.76 -8.16
C LEU A 178 -8.70 -13.67 -7.73
N ALA A 179 -9.22 -14.73 -7.13
CA ALA A 179 -10.59 -14.74 -6.61
C ALA A 179 -10.78 -13.69 -5.50
N ASN A 180 -9.78 -13.51 -4.63
CA ASN A 180 -9.79 -12.46 -3.62
C ASN A 180 -9.78 -11.06 -4.26
N PHE A 181 -8.97 -10.86 -5.29
CA PHE A 181 -8.89 -9.60 -6.02
C PHE A 181 -10.21 -9.25 -6.72
N ILE A 182 -10.86 -10.22 -7.38
CA ILE A 182 -12.19 -10.03 -7.97
C ILE A 182 -13.20 -9.66 -6.88
N ALA A 183 -13.24 -10.41 -5.77
CA ALA A 183 -14.10 -10.10 -4.64
C ALA A 183 -13.81 -8.73 -4.01
N PHE A 184 -12.54 -8.29 -4.05
CA PHE A 184 -12.11 -6.96 -3.62
C PHE A 184 -12.60 -5.87 -4.58
N LEU A 185 -12.58 -6.09 -5.89
CA LEU A 185 -13.10 -5.13 -6.86
C LEU A 185 -14.59 -4.87 -6.66
N PHE A 186 -15.37 -5.87 -6.23
CA PHE A 186 -16.79 -5.70 -5.92
C PHE A 186 -17.03 -5.08 -4.53
N ASN A 187 -16.38 -5.58 -3.47
CA ASN A 187 -16.68 -5.21 -2.08
C ASN A 187 -15.78 -4.13 -1.47
N GLY A 188 -14.55 -3.96 -1.96
CA GLY A 188 -13.59 -2.95 -1.51
C GLY A 188 -13.07 -3.09 -0.06
N ARG A 189 -13.25 -4.24 0.60
CA ARG A 189 -12.95 -4.41 2.04
C ARG A 189 -11.54 -4.95 2.36
N TYR A 190 -11.09 -5.99 1.64
CA TYR A 190 -9.84 -6.71 1.93
C TYR A 190 -9.02 -6.90 0.67
N ARG A 191 -7.79 -6.38 0.61
CA ARG A 191 -6.91 -6.48 -0.57
C ARG A 191 -6.21 -7.84 -0.66
N THR A 192 -5.90 -8.46 0.49
CA THR A 192 -5.23 -9.77 0.51
C THR A 192 -6.09 -10.84 1.20
N PRO A 193 -5.94 -12.13 0.81
CA PRO A 193 -6.61 -13.23 1.50
C PRO A 193 -6.14 -13.36 2.95
N LEU A 194 -4.90 -12.97 3.25
CA LEU A 194 -4.34 -12.98 4.60
C LEU A 194 -5.08 -11.98 5.50
N GLU A 195 -5.32 -10.76 5.02
CA GLU A 195 -6.11 -9.76 5.76
C GLU A 195 -7.54 -10.22 6.01
N ARG A 196 -8.14 -10.94 5.04
CA ARG A 196 -9.47 -11.53 5.21
C ARG A 196 -9.50 -12.58 6.32
N LEU A 197 -8.49 -13.45 6.39
CA LEU A 197 -8.37 -14.47 7.43
C LEU A 197 -8.18 -13.83 8.81
N LEU A 198 -7.28 -12.84 8.91
CA LEU A 198 -7.00 -12.11 10.15
C LEU A 198 -8.07 -11.05 10.50
N GLY A 199 -9.04 -10.79 9.63
CA GLY A 199 -10.10 -9.81 9.84
C GLY A 199 -9.59 -8.38 9.98
N MET A 200 -8.47 -8.05 9.33
CA MET A 200 -7.89 -6.71 9.35
C MET A 200 -8.40 -5.91 8.17
N ARG A 201 -9.07 -4.80 8.42
CA ARG A 201 -9.63 -3.94 7.38
C ARG A 201 -8.94 -2.59 7.38
N LEU A 202 -8.62 -2.08 6.20
CA LEU A 202 -8.12 -0.71 6.04
C LEU A 202 -9.27 0.29 6.16
N VAL A 203 -9.10 1.30 7.01
CA VAL A 203 -10.04 2.40 7.26
C VAL A 203 -9.28 3.71 7.27
N TYR A 204 -9.90 4.82 6.91
CA TYR A 204 -9.28 6.15 7.05
C TYR A 204 -8.90 6.43 8.51
N ALA A 205 -7.66 6.84 8.75
CA ALA A 205 -7.19 7.24 10.06
C ALA A 205 -7.86 8.56 10.51
N ALA A 206 -7.95 9.53 9.60
CA ALA A 206 -8.66 10.78 9.80
C ALA A 206 -9.69 11.04 8.68
N ARG A 207 -10.93 11.41 9.05
CA ARG A 207 -12.04 11.62 8.09
C ARG A 207 -11.84 12.82 7.14
N GLN A 208 -11.01 13.81 7.51
CA GLN A 208 -10.86 15.06 6.73
C GLN A 208 -9.57 15.13 5.90
N THR A 209 -8.61 14.24 6.12
CA THR A 209 -7.25 14.38 5.55
C THR A 209 -7.03 13.57 4.25
N SER A 210 -7.90 12.60 3.94
CA SER A 210 -7.69 11.68 2.81
C SER A 210 -7.57 12.39 1.45
N ARG A 211 -8.22 13.53 1.28
CA ARG A 211 -8.26 14.22 -0.02
C ARG A 211 -7.14 15.26 -0.16
N ALA A 212 -6.64 15.81 0.94
CA ALA A 212 -5.65 16.89 0.91
C ALA A 212 -4.26 16.41 0.46
N VAL A 213 -3.82 15.23 0.93
CA VAL A 213 -2.46 14.71 0.67
C VAL A 213 -2.27 14.35 -0.81
N SER A 214 -3.23 13.67 -1.44
CA SER A 214 -3.14 13.31 -2.85
C SER A 214 -3.09 14.53 -3.78
N PHE A 215 -3.76 15.63 -3.41
CA PHE A 215 -3.71 16.86 -4.21
C PHE A 215 -2.39 17.61 -4.07
N GLU A 216 -1.74 17.57 -2.91
CA GLU A 216 -0.44 18.21 -2.75
C GLU A 216 0.62 17.55 -3.63
N PHE A 217 0.68 16.21 -3.64
CA PHE A 217 1.61 15.47 -4.49
C PHE A 217 1.30 15.65 -5.98
N LEU A 218 0.02 15.58 -6.37
CA LEU A 218 -0.39 15.83 -7.75
C LEU A 218 -0.02 17.24 -8.21
N ASN A 219 -0.27 18.25 -7.36
CA ASN A 219 0.06 19.63 -7.69
C ASN A 219 1.57 19.83 -7.81
N ARG A 220 2.37 19.23 -6.92
CA ARG A 220 3.84 19.29 -7.03
C ARG A 220 4.33 18.66 -8.34
N GLN A 221 3.81 17.49 -8.72
CA GLN A 221 4.16 16.84 -9.99
C GLN A 221 3.74 17.64 -11.22
N LEU A 222 2.54 18.23 -11.21
CA LEU A 222 2.05 19.09 -12.30
C LEU A 222 2.95 20.32 -12.47
N ILE A 223 3.35 20.94 -11.35
CA ILE A 223 4.27 22.08 -11.35
C ILE A 223 5.65 21.67 -11.89
N TRP A 224 6.21 20.56 -11.43
CA TRP A 224 7.51 20.08 -11.93
C TRP A 224 7.47 19.73 -13.41
N HIS A 225 6.42 19.04 -13.86
CA HIS A 225 6.25 18.72 -15.27
C HIS A 225 6.15 19.99 -16.12
N ALA A 226 5.37 20.98 -15.67
CA ALA A 226 5.28 22.29 -16.33
C ALA A 226 6.65 22.97 -16.41
N PHE A 227 7.44 22.98 -15.33
CA PHE A 227 8.80 23.53 -15.35
C PHE A 227 9.72 22.81 -16.34
N THR A 228 9.71 21.48 -16.39
CA THR A 228 10.56 20.71 -17.33
C THR A 228 10.18 20.94 -18.80
N VAL A 229 8.88 21.07 -19.10
CA VAL A 229 8.39 21.38 -20.44
C VAL A 229 8.79 22.80 -20.84
N ILE A 230 8.67 23.78 -19.95
CA ILE A 230 9.10 25.15 -20.23
C ILE A 230 10.62 25.22 -20.46
N SER A 231 11.42 24.54 -19.64
CA SER A 231 12.88 24.51 -19.81
C SER A 231 13.28 23.91 -21.16
N THR A 232 12.71 22.76 -21.52
CA THR A 232 13.01 22.10 -22.80
C THR A 232 12.53 22.91 -24.01
N LEU A 233 11.39 23.61 -23.89
CA LEU A 233 10.95 24.56 -24.92
C LEU A 233 11.92 25.75 -25.05
N MET A 234 12.34 26.35 -23.93
CA MET A 234 13.30 27.46 -23.92
C MET A 234 14.62 27.05 -24.56
N ASP A 235 15.16 25.89 -24.20
CA ASP A 235 16.39 25.35 -24.80
C ASP A 235 16.20 25.16 -26.31
N GLY A 236 15.10 24.54 -26.74
CA GLY A 236 14.77 24.37 -28.17
C GLY A 236 14.66 25.70 -28.93
N TYR A 237 14.04 26.73 -28.33
CA TYR A 237 13.96 28.07 -28.91
C TYR A 237 15.32 28.75 -29.00
N VAL A 238 16.17 28.62 -27.98
CA VAL A 238 17.54 29.16 -27.99
C VAL A 238 18.39 28.47 -29.07
N TYR A 239 18.31 27.15 -29.20
CA TYR A 239 18.99 26.41 -30.26
C TYR A 239 18.49 26.79 -31.67
N ALA A 240 17.19 26.98 -31.85
CA ALA A 240 16.62 27.44 -33.12
C ALA A 240 17.08 28.86 -33.47
N CYS A 241 17.10 29.79 -32.51
CA CYS A 241 17.62 31.15 -32.69
C CYS A 241 19.13 31.18 -32.96
N MET A 242 19.93 30.33 -32.30
CA MET A 242 21.35 30.18 -32.62
C MET A 242 21.52 29.66 -34.05
N SER A 243 20.82 28.58 -34.42
CA SER A 243 20.89 28.00 -35.76
C SER A 243 20.48 29.00 -36.86
N HIS A 244 19.42 29.78 -36.66
CA HIS A 244 19.02 30.82 -37.61
C HIS A 244 20.05 31.96 -37.70
N ASN A 245 20.72 32.34 -36.60
CA ASN A 245 21.77 33.35 -36.65
C ASN A 245 23.08 32.84 -37.29
N TYR A 246 23.42 31.56 -37.15
CA TYR A 246 24.59 30.98 -37.84
C TYR A 246 24.38 30.81 -39.35
N VAL A 247 23.14 30.65 -39.82
CA VAL A 247 22.82 30.56 -41.26
C VAL A 247 22.83 31.93 -41.96
N CYS A 248 22.76 33.04 -41.22
CA CYS A 248 22.88 34.39 -41.77
C CYS A 248 24.30 34.98 -41.71
N PHE A 249 25.30 34.26 -41.18
CA PHE A 249 26.67 34.74 -41.00
C PHE A 249 27.75 33.93 -41.77
N VAL A 250 27.32 33.12 -42.74
CA VAL A 250 28.17 32.48 -43.78
C VAL A 250 27.60 32.84 -45.13
#